data_AF-A0A9P6DUQ8-F1
#
_entry.id   AF-A0A9P6DUQ8-F1
#
_cell.length_a   1.000
_cell.length_b   1.000
_cell.length_c   1.000
_cell.angle_alpha   90.00
_cell.angle_beta   90.00
_cell.angle_gamma   90.00
#
_symmetry.space_group_name_H-M   'P 1'
#
loop_
_entity.id
_entity.type
_entity.pdbx_description
1 polymer ?
#
loop_
_entity_poly.entity_id
_entity_poly.type
_entity_poly.pdbx_seq_one_letter_code
_entity_poly.pdbx_strand_id
1 'polypeptide(L)'
;MEHTMKALKRCYCSIKSLVADYNKQQLNMMKLHGQGGISKNAIIPPPIDMKGLFGLDVNNDIWQDIGLANDEFDETVPPWLGDEDV
;
A
#
# COMPACT_ATOMS: atom_id res chain seq x y z
N MET A 1 -20.60 -24.92 10.50
CA MET A 1 -20.74 -23.47 10.76
C MET A 1 -19.76 -22.96 11.85
N GLU A 2 -19.34 -23.80 12.81
CA GLU A 2 -18.36 -23.42 13.86
C GLU A 2 -16.93 -23.21 13.31
N HIS A 3 -16.44 -24.14 12.49
CA HIS A 3 -15.11 -24.04 11.88
C HIS A 3 -14.94 -22.78 11.00
N THR A 4 -16.00 -22.39 10.28
CA THR A 4 -16.03 -21.18 9.46
C THR A 4 -15.96 -19.91 10.30
N MET A 5 -16.69 -19.83 11.43
CA MET A 5 -16.63 -18.68 12.34
C MET A 5 -15.25 -18.53 12.99
N LYS A 6 -14.60 -19.64 13.38
CA LYS A 6 -13.25 -19.62 13.95
C LYS A 6 -12.21 -19.11 12.93
N ALA A 7 -12.30 -19.57 11.69
CA ALA A 7 -11.43 -19.11 10.61
C ALA A 7 -11.61 -17.61 10.33
N LEU A 8 -12.87 -17.14 10.26
CA LEU A 8 -13.18 -15.72 10.11
C LEU A 8 -12.62 -14.89 11.25
N LYS A 9 -12.88 -15.27 12.51
CA LYS A 9 -12.36 -14.54 13.69
C LYS A 9 -10.83 -14.44 13.65
N ARG A 10 -10.15 -15.53 13.30
CA ARG A 10 -8.68 -15.52 13.13
C ARG A 10 -8.24 -14.53 12.05
N CYS A 11 -8.90 -14.56 10.90
CA CYS A 11 -8.62 -13.64 9.79
C CYS A 11 -8.80 -12.18 10.20
N TYR A 12 -9.93 -11.84 10.86
CA TYR A 12 -10.20 -10.50 11.39
C TYR A 12 -9.10 -10.01 12.35
N CYS A 13 -8.66 -10.87 13.27
CA CYS A 13 -7.57 -10.54 14.19
C CYS A 13 -6.25 -10.30 13.45
N SER A 14 -5.90 -11.19 12.52
CA SER A 14 -4.65 -11.08 11.74
C SER A 14 -4.61 -9.83 10.87
N ILE A 15 -5.71 -9.49 10.18
CA ILE A 15 -5.79 -8.28 9.34
C ILE A 15 -5.66 -7.01 10.20
N LYS A 16 -6.32 -6.95 11.36
CA LYS A 16 -6.17 -5.80 12.29
C LYS A 16 -4.72 -5.62 12.75
N SER A 17 -4.04 -6.71 13.10
CA SER A 17 -2.63 -6.67 13.48
C SER A 17 -1.75 -6.18 12.33
N LEU A 18 -1.98 -6.67 11.11
CA LEU A 18 -1.23 -6.25 9.93
C LEU A 18 -1.38 -4.75 9.65
N VAL A 19 -2.61 -4.23 9.74
CA VAL A 19 -2.87 -2.79 9.57
C VAL A 19 -2.20 -1.96 10.67
N ALA A 20 -2.19 -2.43 11.91
CA ALA A 20 -1.49 -1.76 13.00
C ALA A 20 0.02 -1.70 12.74
N ASP A 21 0.62 -2.80 12.28
CA ASP A 21 2.04 -2.88 11.96
C ASP A 21 2.39 -2.01 10.75
N TYR A 22 1.56 -2.00 9.72
CA TYR A 22 1.69 -1.10 8.57
C TYR A 22 1.69 0.37 9.00
N ASN A 23 0.67 0.80 9.76
CA ASN A 23 0.57 2.19 10.23
C ASN A 23 1.79 2.59 11.08
N LYS A 24 2.34 1.66 11.87
CA LYS A 24 3.58 1.88 12.63
C LYS A 24 4.79 2.07 11.71
N GLN A 25 4.92 1.28 10.65
CA GLN A 25 6.00 1.42 9.66
C GLN A 25 5.87 2.73 8.87
N GLN A 26 4.66 3.08 8.45
CA GLN A 26 4.35 4.33 7.77
C GLN A 26 4.80 5.55 8.60
N LEU A 27 4.50 5.56 9.91
CA LEU A 27 4.96 6.60 10.83
C LEU A 27 6.49 6.67 10.92
N ASN A 28 7.18 5.52 10.90
CA ASN A 28 8.64 5.48 10.89
C ASN A 28 9.21 6.03 9.59
N MET A 29 8.61 5.70 8.44
CA MET A 29 9.00 6.27 7.14
C MET A 29 8.83 7.79 7.14
N MET A 30 7.73 8.30 7.71
CA MET A 30 7.50 9.74 7.81
C MET A 30 8.56 10.46 8.65
N LYS A 31 9.08 9.81 9.71
CA LYS A 31 10.20 10.35 10.51
C LYS A 31 11.53 10.36 9.75
N LEU A 32 11.71 9.44 8.82
CA LEU A 32 12.90 9.35 7.96
C LEU A 32 12.72 10.11 6.64
N HIS A 33 11.62 10.83 6.45
CA HIS A 33 11.38 11.54 5.20
C HIS A 33 12.35 12.73 5.06
N GLY A 34 13.14 12.72 3.98
CA GLY A 34 14.17 13.73 3.73
C GLY A 34 15.41 13.59 4.62
N GLN A 35 15.50 12.56 5.46
CA GLN A 35 16.63 12.28 6.37
C GLN A 35 16.77 10.76 6.61
N GLY A 36 17.96 10.16 6.47
CA GLY A 36 18.11 8.74 6.79
C GLY A 36 17.60 7.76 5.73
N GLY A 37 17.69 8.16 4.45
CA GLY A 37 17.58 7.25 3.30
C GLY A 37 16.28 7.36 2.48
N ILE A 38 15.25 8.04 2.98
CA ILE A 38 14.04 8.32 2.18
C ILE A 38 14.19 9.70 1.55
N SER A 39 14.13 9.74 0.21
CA SER A 39 14.21 10.98 -0.56
C SER A 39 13.08 11.94 -0.20
N LYS A 40 13.34 13.25 -0.25
CA LYS A 40 12.29 14.29 -0.10
C LYS A 40 11.20 14.20 -1.17
N ASN A 41 11.52 13.58 -2.31
CA ASN A 41 10.58 13.41 -3.42
C ASN A 41 9.84 12.06 -3.34
N ALA A 42 10.18 11.20 -2.36
CA ALA A 42 9.50 9.92 -2.21
C ALA A 42 8.09 10.13 -1.67
N ILE A 43 7.10 9.52 -2.33
CA ILE A 43 5.72 9.51 -1.87
C ILE A 43 5.61 8.49 -0.74
N ILE A 44 5.18 8.94 0.43
CA ILE A 44 4.90 8.06 1.57
C ILE A 44 3.41 7.73 1.53
N PRO A 45 3.03 6.44 1.50
CA PRO A 45 1.64 6.03 1.58
C PRO A 45 0.94 6.57 2.85
N PRO A 46 -0.36 6.87 2.80
CA PRO A 46 -1.10 7.29 3.98
C PRO A 46 -1.36 6.09 4.93
N PRO A 47 -1.67 6.38 6.20
CA PRO A 47 -2.11 5.36 7.14
C PRO A 47 -3.49 4.81 6.74
N ILE A 48 -3.73 3.53 7.04
CA ILE A 48 -5.01 2.86 6.80
C ILE A 48 -5.93 3.10 8.00
N ASP A 49 -7.17 3.53 7.73
CA ASP A 49 -8.20 3.65 8.77
C ASP A 49 -8.69 2.27 9.24
N MET A 50 -8.67 2.06 10.55
CA MET A 50 -9.15 0.82 11.17
C MET A 50 -10.68 0.75 11.30
N LYS A 51 -11.39 1.89 11.29
CA LYS A 51 -12.86 1.90 11.48
C LYS A 51 -13.58 1.37 10.25
N GLY A 52 -13.14 1.75 9.05
CA GLY A 52 -13.70 1.31 7.77
C GLY A 52 -13.09 0.02 7.19
N LEU A 53 -12.11 -0.60 7.86
CA LEU A 53 -11.25 -1.65 7.28
C LEU A 53 -11.98 -2.88 6.72
N PHE A 54 -13.09 -3.27 7.34
CA PHE A 54 -13.89 -4.42 6.91
C PHE A 54 -15.17 -4.01 6.17
N GLY A 55 -15.36 -2.71 5.96
CA GLY A 55 -16.41 -2.20 5.09
C GLY A 55 -16.03 -2.47 3.63
N LEU A 56 -16.99 -2.95 2.85
CA LEU A 56 -16.84 -3.07 1.40
C LEU A 56 -17.11 -1.69 0.78
N ASP A 57 -16.16 -0.78 0.95
CA ASP A 57 -16.18 0.54 0.33
C ASP A 57 -15.04 0.62 -0.70
N VAL A 58 -15.41 0.68 -1.97
CA VAL A 58 -14.47 0.78 -3.10
C VAL A 58 -13.77 2.14 -3.14
N ASN A 59 -14.31 3.14 -2.45
CA ASN A 59 -13.68 4.46 -2.32
C ASN A 59 -12.77 4.53 -1.08
N ASN A 60 -12.62 3.44 -0.34
CA ASN A 60 -11.76 3.43 0.84
C ASN A 60 -10.30 3.60 0.42
N ASP A 61 -9.57 4.40 1.19
CA ASP A 61 -8.14 4.72 1.02
C ASP A 61 -7.21 3.49 1.11
N ILE A 62 -7.72 2.27 1.17
CA ILE A 62 -6.93 1.04 1.01
C ILE A 62 -6.71 0.67 -0.46
N TRP A 63 -7.50 1.24 -1.37
CA TRP A 63 -7.42 1.00 -2.82
C TRP A 63 -6.59 2.06 -3.55
N GLN A 64 -5.67 2.73 -2.85
CA GLN A 64 -4.99 3.87 -3.44
C GLN A 64 -4.10 3.49 -4.63
N ASP A 65 -4.13 4.33 -5.66
CA ASP A 65 -3.21 4.32 -6.80
C ASP A 65 -2.00 5.21 -6.51
N ILE A 66 -1.16 4.78 -5.57
CA ILE A 66 0.08 5.47 -5.18
C ILE A 66 1.27 4.61 -5.57
N GLY A 67 2.13 5.14 -6.44
CA GLY A 67 3.47 4.58 -6.64
C GLY A 67 3.79 4.02 -8.01
N LEU A 68 2.96 4.27 -9.02
CA LEU A 68 3.38 4.21 -10.43
C LEU A 68 2.86 5.47 -11.10
N ALA A 69 3.75 6.43 -11.33
CA ALA A 69 3.41 7.62 -12.10
C ALA A 69 2.99 7.19 -13.51
N ASN A 70 1.68 7.00 -13.73
CA ASN A 70 1.13 6.85 -15.08
C ASN A 70 1.32 8.12 -15.92
N ASP A 71 1.69 9.24 -15.28
CA ASP A 71 1.89 10.54 -15.93
C ASP A 71 3.38 10.91 -16.09
N GLU A 72 4.32 10.05 -15.67
CA GLU A 72 5.77 10.25 -15.85
C GLU A 72 6.48 8.97 -16.33
N PHE A 73 5.74 8.02 -16.91
CA PHE A 73 6.34 7.28 -18.01
C PHE A 73 6.46 8.29 -19.14
N ASP A 74 7.66 8.85 -19.30
CA ASP A 74 8.11 9.39 -20.58
C ASP A 74 7.54 8.48 -21.67
N GLU A 75 6.84 9.03 -22.65
CA GLU A 75 6.05 8.32 -23.68
C GLU A 75 6.87 7.29 -24.48
N THR A 76 8.16 7.18 -24.20
CA THR A 76 9.07 6.12 -24.61
C THR A 76 8.80 4.81 -23.87
N VAL A 77 8.12 3.89 -24.57
CA VAL A 77 8.12 2.46 -24.25
C VAL A 77 9.57 2.01 -24.00
N PRO A 78 9.87 1.30 -22.89
CA PRO A 78 11.24 0.87 -22.63
C PRO A 78 11.72 -0.10 -23.72
N PRO A 79 12.98 -0.04 -24.17
CA PRO A 79 13.46 -0.83 -25.31
C PRO A 79 13.27 -2.34 -25.17
N TRP A 80 13.40 -2.91 -23.96
CA TRP A 80 13.13 -4.34 -23.71
C TRP A 80 11.67 -4.76 -23.93
N LEU A 81 10.75 -3.80 -24.08
CA LEU A 81 9.33 -4.02 -24.30
C LEU A 81 8.88 -3.69 -25.74
N GLY A 82 9.67 -2.91 -26.50
CA GLY A 82 9.28 -2.38 -27.81
C GLY A 82 10.30 -2.59 -28.94
N ASP A 83 11.47 -3.13 -28.63
CA ASP A 83 12.52 -3.46 -29.60
C ASP A 83 12.70 -4.99 -29.62
N GLU A 84 12.48 -5.62 -30.78
CA GLU A 84 12.65 -7.07 -30.94
C GLU A 84 14.12 -7.48 -31.09
N ASP A 85 15.03 -6.51 -31.19
CA ASP A 85 16.47 -6.72 -31.36
C ASP A 85 17.27 -6.48 -30.05
N VAL A 86 16.60 -6.31 -28.90
CA VAL A 86 17.19 -6.20 -27.54
C VAL A 86 17.26 -7.56 -26.84
#